data_AF-A0A6B1CPM0-F1
#
_entry.id   AF-A0A6B1CPM0-F1
#
_cell.length_a   1.000
_cell.length_b   1.000
_cell.length_c   1.000
_cell.angle_alpha   90.00
_cell.angle_beta   90.00
_cell.angle_gamma   90.00
#
_symmetry.space_group_name_H-M   'P 1'
#
loop_
_entity.id
_entity.type
_entity.pdbx_description
1 polymer ?
#
loop_
_entity_poly.entity_id
_entity_poly.type
_entity_poly.pdbx_seq_one_letter_code
_entity_poly.pdbx_strand_id
1 'polypeptide(L)'
;MDLTRQPPRRPSNAQVAGIVGLARMIDKARGHNAETIGEFKYGDDSGLDVEVLEFINMNAAEFAEAVAELDDETLGVMALERAQKGQSEIDAFNKEHLTREPQDELHERLLVERIAKYAPDRTDIKTVFASIELDDWGAFRDLDLTSQPPRSPYLRSVFGVAGTARMADKARAVTCGRLGEYRFGADSSQDAAILEFLGIGEDAFRQAAYENPNDDELSEWIAERCQKSAAEKSAFSVCRANVGRHPAHPLHHSYHPDIFDASGNYDQMRERLASRRAEIAPERADVQSFFDLQDLDDELSFGLTDLRRHPPRSPFDLSVGGLACLARMIDKFRAAHCNCLGEYWCGEDSGFDRAVLDFLGLDQDAFAEAVAANGTDEAMAAWLGERLSNKNEEDKAEFNQRLLTASPRNDRQQNFLLNAVSRLDPSRTDIESFAALVLLDDKVSFARLKAGV
;
A
#
# COMPACT_ATOMS: atom_id res chain seq x y z
N MET A 1 -3.08 5.67 -3.75
CA MET A 1 -3.34 5.53 -2.30
C MET A 1 -4.27 4.35 -2.15
N ASP A 2 -3.98 3.40 -1.28
CA ASP A 2 -4.82 2.22 -1.10
C ASP A 2 -6.00 2.51 -0.17
N LEU A 3 -7.16 2.84 -0.75
CA LEU A 3 -8.39 3.17 -0.02
C LEU A 3 -9.18 1.93 0.41
N THR A 4 -8.70 0.72 0.10
CA THR A 4 -9.26 -0.52 0.66
C THR A 4 -8.85 -0.70 2.13
N ARG A 5 -7.85 0.07 2.61
CA ARG A 5 -7.27 -0.04 3.95
C ARG A 5 -7.40 1.22 4.82
N GLN A 6 -7.82 2.33 4.23
CA GLN A 6 -8.00 3.60 4.92
C GLN A 6 -9.04 4.44 4.17
N PRO A 7 -9.71 5.39 4.83
CA PRO A 7 -10.56 6.33 4.12
C PRO A 7 -9.68 7.38 3.42
N PRO A 8 -10.18 8.05 2.36
CA PRO A 8 -9.58 9.29 1.90
C PRO A 8 -9.72 10.35 3.01
N ARG A 9 -8.92 11.43 2.94
CA ARG A 9 -8.97 12.53 3.92
C ARG A 9 -10.39 13.06 4.13
N ARG A 10 -10.61 13.63 5.31
CA ARG A 10 -11.92 14.14 5.73
C ARG A 10 -12.41 15.17 4.72
N PRO A 11 -13.70 15.18 4.35
CA PRO A 11 -14.24 16.21 3.47
C PRO A 11 -14.03 17.63 4.03
N SER A 12 -13.96 17.84 5.35
CA SER A 12 -13.60 19.15 5.92
C SER A 12 -12.13 19.53 5.80
N ASN A 13 -11.24 18.63 5.37
CA ASN A 13 -9.81 18.92 5.24
C ASN A 13 -9.61 19.96 4.12
N ALA A 14 -9.11 21.14 4.49
CA ALA A 14 -8.87 22.27 3.60
C ALA A 14 -7.37 22.57 3.45
N GLN A 15 -6.47 21.64 3.77
CA GLN A 15 -5.03 21.87 3.67
C GLN A 15 -4.58 22.15 2.23
N VAL A 16 -5.26 21.55 1.25
CA VAL A 16 -4.97 21.78 -0.17
C VAL A 16 -5.78 22.98 -0.67
N ALA A 17 -5.09 24.03 -1.10
CA ALA A 17 -5.65 25.28 -1.64
C ALA A 17 -6.65 26.04 -0.73
N GLY A 18 -6.81 25.63 0.53
CA GLY A 18 -7.88 26.18 1.37
C GLY A 18 -9.28 25.73 0.94
N ILE A 19 -9.43 24.71 0.09
CA ILE A 19 -10.71 24.26 -0.48
C ILE A 19 -11.12 22.95 0.17
N VAL A 20 -12.28 22.91 0.83
CA VAL A 20 -12.81 21.66 1.41
C VAL A 20 -13.18 20.66 0.32
N GLY A 21 -13.03 19.37 0.61
CA GLY A 21 -13.29 18.29 -0.36
C GLY A 21 -12.17 18.06 -1.37
N LEU A 22 -11.28 19.03 -1.63
CA LEU A 22 -10.20 18.88 -2.61
C LEU A 22 -9.18 17.81 -2.20
N ALA A 23 -8.69 17.85 -0.96
CA ALA A 23 -7.77 16.85 -0.41
C ALA A 23 -8.34 15.43 -0.52
N ARG A 24 -9.62 15.28 -0.17
CA ARG A 24 -10.37 14.02 -0.30
C ARG A 24 -10.46 13.55 -1.75
N MET A 25 -10.74 14.47 -2.69
CA MET A 25 -10.83 14.14 -4.12
C MET A 25 -9.47 13.72 -4.70
N ILE A 26 -8.37 14.32 -4.24
CA ILE A 26 -7.00 13.89 -4.60
C ILE A 26 -6.78 12.45 -4.18
N ASP A 27 -7.12 12.10 -2.94
CA ASP A 27 -6.91 10.73 -2.43
C ASP A 27 -7.74 9.70 -3.21
N LYS A 28 -8.97 10.07 -3.56
CA LYS A 28 -9.86 9.25 -4.39
C LYS A 28 -9.34 9.11 -5.81
N ALA A 29 -8.81 10.17 -6.42
CA ALA A 29 -8.13 10.10 -7.71
C ALA A 29 -6.88 9.21 -7.64
N ARG A 30 -6.08 9.29 -6.56
CA ARG A 30 -4.94 8.41 -6.32
C ARG A 30 -5.35 6.94 -6.14
N GLY A 31 -6.50 6.68 -5.52
CA GLY A 31 -7.08 5.34 -5.41
C GLY A 31 -7.62 4.85 -6.75
N HIS A 32 -8.31 5.71 -7.50
CA HIS A 32 -8.83 5.42 -8.84
C HIS A 32 -7.71 5.05 -9.81
N ASN A 33 -6.67 5.88 -9.91
CA ASN A 33 -5.52 5.67 -10.80
C ASN A 33 -4.75 4.39 -10.47
N ALA A 34 -4.78 3.97 -9.21
CA ALA A 34 -4.09 2.77 -8.73
C ALA A 34 -5.03 1.58 -8.56
N GLU A 35 -6.28 1.65 -9.05
CA GLU A 35 -7.30 0.58 -8.96
C GLU A 35 -7.52 0.07 -7.52
N THR A 36 -7.30 0.94 -6.53
CA THR A 36 -7.39 0.65 -5.09
C THR A 36 -8.37 1.60 -4.40
N ILE A 37 -9.36 2.09 -5.14
CA ILE A 37 -10.41 3.00 -4.63
C ILE A 37 -11.41 2.31 -3.70
N GLY A 38 -11.53 0.97 -3.76
CA GLY A 38 -12.50 0.22 -2.95
C GLY A 38 -13.94 0.63 -3.22
N GLU A 39 -14.72 0.83 -2.17
CA GLU A 39 -16.14 1.22 -2.24
C GLU A 39 -16.35 2.73 -2.50
N PHE A 40 -15.28 3.52 -2.54
CA PHE A 40 -15.37 4.94 -2.81
C PHE A 40 -15.61 5.20 -4.31
N LYS A 41 -16.32 6.29 -4.62
CA LYS A 41 -16.62 6.70 -6.00
C LYS A 41 -15.83 7.94 -6.37
N TYR A 42 -15.23 8.01 -7.54
CA TYR A 42 -14.43 9.16 -7.98
C TYR A 42 -15.10 9.93 -9.13
N GLY A 43 -14.88 11.25 -9.17
CA GLY A 43 -15.24 12.08 -10.32
C GLY A 43 -16.75 12.16 -10.53
N ASP A 44 -17.21 11.91 -11.75
CA ASP A 44 -18.61 12.06 -12.14
C ASP A 44 -19.58 11.14 -11.38
N ASP A 45 -19.07 10.06 -10.77
CA ASP A 45 -19.85 9.13 -9.94
C ASP A 45 -20.03 9.62 -8.49
N SER A 46 -19.40 10.74 -8.12
CA SER A 46 -19.44 11.35 -6.79
C SER A 46 -19.97 12.78 -6.87
N GLY A 47 -21.18 13.03 -6.38
CA GLY A 47 -21.78 14.38 -6.39
C GLY A 47 -20.90 15.45 -5.72
N LEU A 48 -20.20 15.09 -4.63
CA LEU A 48 -19.26 16.00 -3.97
C LEU A 48 -18.00 16.28 -4.82
N ASP A 49 -17.55 15.32 -5.63
CA ASP A 49 -16.38 15.54 -6.49
C ASP A 49 -16.78 16.42 -7.67
N VAL A 50 -17.98 16.22 -8.23
CA VAL A 50 -18.55 17.09 -9.28
C VAL A 50 -18.57 18.54 -8.80
N GLU A 51 -19.04 18.82 -7.59
CA GLU A 51 -19.08 20.19 -7.05
C GLU A 51 -17.66 20.81 -6.90
N VAL A 52 -16.66 20.02 -6.48
CA VAL A 52 -15.26 20.49 -6.40
C VAL A 52 -14.68 20.70 -7.80
N LEU A 53 -14.90 19.78 -8.74
CA LEU A 53 -14.44 19.84 -10.13
C LEU A 53 -15.01 21.07 -10.86
N GLU A 54 -16.30 21.33 -10.68
CA GLU A 54 -16.96 22.55 -11.17
C GLU A 54 -16.34 23.80 -10.54
N PHE A 55 -16.09 23.79 -9.22
CA PHE A 55 -15.50 24.93 -8.52
C PHE A 55 -14.10 25.28 -9.02
N ILE A 56 -13.29 24.26 -9.37
CA ILE A 56 -11.93 24.42 -9.90
C ILE A 56 -11.87 24.44 -11.43
N ASN A 57 -12.99 24.42 -12.14
CA ASN A 57 -13.04 24.39 -13.62
C ASN A 57 -12.20 23.27 -14.26
N MET A 58 -12.34 22.04 -13.77
CA MET A 58 -11.69 20.85 -14.33
C MET A 58 -12.70 19.72 -14.55
N ASN A 59 -12.39 18.79 -15.46
CA ASN A 59 -13.12 17.52 -15.54
C ASN A 59 -12.35 16.40 -14.81
N ALA A 60 -13.04 15.30 -14.53
CA ALA A 60 -12.49 14.18 -13.76
C ALA A 60 -11.25 13.52 -14.43
N ALA A 61 -11.21 13.44 -15.76
CA ALA A 61 -10.08 12.84 -16.48
C ALA A 61 -8.84 13.73 -16.40
N GLU A 62 -8.98 15.03 -16.66
CA GLU A 62 -7.90 16.01 -16.52
C GLU A 62 -7.36 16.06 -15.09
N PHE A 63 -8.24 15.95 -14.09
CA PHE A 63 -7.83 15.94 -12.69
C PHE A 63 -7.09 14.64 -12.32
N ALA A 64 -7.55 13.49 -12.81
CA ALA A 64 -6.90 12.21 -12.59
C ALA A 64 -5.49 12.17 -13.22
N GLU A 65 -5.34 12.72 -14.44
CA GLU A 65 -4.04 12.88 -15.10
C GLU A 65 -3.11 13.79 -14.31
N ALA A 66 -3.60 14.91 -13.78
CA ALA A 66 -2.80 15.81 -12.95
C ALA A 66 -2.34 15.13 -11.64
N VAL A 67 -3.23 14.38 -10.97
CA VAL A 67 -2.94 13.66 -9.73
C VAL A 67 -1.90 12.55 -9.93
N ALA A 68 -1.77 12.00 -11.13
CA ALA A 68 -0.73 11.00 -11.42
C ALA A 68 0.70 11.57 -11.38
N GLU A 69 0.85 12.88 -11.61
CA GLU A 69 2.17 13.51 -11.79
C GLU A 69 2.52 14.53 -10.70
N LEU A 70 1.51 15.09 -10.00
CA LEU A 70 1.69 16.23 -9.12
C LEU A 70 1.47 15.88 -7.64
N ASP A 71 2.23 16.54 -6.76
CA ASP A 71 2.02 16.50 -5.32
C ASP A 71 0.91 17.47 -4.87
N ASP A 72 0.51 17.38 -3.59
CA ASP A 72 -0.59 18.18 -3.04
C ASP A 72 -0.35 19.69 -3.11
N GLU A 73 0.89 20.14 -2.91
CA GLU A 73 1.26 21.55 -3.02
C GLU A 73 1.04 22.04 -4.46
N THR A 74 1.58 21.32 -5.45
CA THR A 74 1.44 21.70 -6.86
C THR A 74 -0.01 21.58 -7.34
N LEU A 75 -0.74 20.55 -6.90
CA LEU A 75 -2.17 20.40 -7.17
C LEU A 75 -2.98 21.56 -6.58
N GLY A 76 -2.61 22.01 -5.38
CA GLY A 76 -3.24 23.18 -4.75
C GLY A 76 -3.04 24.46 -5.55
N VAL A 77 -1.81 24.71 -6.04
CA VAL A 77 -1.52 25.86 -6.93
C VAL A 77 -2.35 25.77 -8.21
N MET A 78 -2.33 24.60 -8.88
CA MET A 78 -3.11 24.39 -10.10
C MET A 78 -4.61 24.60 -9.87
N ALA A 79 -5.15 24.09 -8.76
CA ALA A 79 -6.57 24.24 -8.42
C ALA A 79 -6.96 25.72 -8.26
N LEU A 80 -6.12 26.53 -7.60
CA LEU A 80 -6.36 27.98 -7.46
C LEU A 80 -6.29 28.70 -8.80
N GLU A 81 -5.30 28.38 -9.64
CA GLU A 81 -5.15 28.96 -10.99
C GLU A 81 -6.35 28.65 -11.89
N ARG A 82 -6.84 27.41 -11.82
CA ARG A 82 -7.99 26.96 -12.61
C ARG A 82 -9.32 27.50 -12.07
N ALA A 83 -9.49 27.58 -10.75
CA ALA A 83 -10.69 28.13 -10.14
C ALA A 83 -10.93 29.60 -10.52
N GLN A 84 -9.85 30.41 -10.59
CA GLN A 84 -9.91 31.86 -10.82
C GLN A 84 -10.80 32.60 -9.81
N LYS A 85 -10.81 32.13 -8.56
CA LYS A 85 -11.67 32.63 -7.47
C LYS A 85 -10.87 33.35 -6.40
N GLY A 86 -11.48 34.39 -5.82
CA GLY A 86 -10.92 35.08 -4.67
C GLY A 86 -11.15 34.33 -3.35
N GLN A 87 -10.41 34.70 -2.30
CA GLN A 87 -10.55 34.09 -0.98
C GLN A 87 -11.99 34.10 -0.44
N SER A 88 -12.75 35.19 -0.68
CA SER A 88 -14.14 35.27 -0.22
C SER A 88 -15.07 34.27 -0.90
N GLU A 89 -14.77 33.87 -2.14
CA GLU A 89 -15.54 32.84 -2.85
C GLU A 89 -15.19 31.44 -2.34
N ILE A 90 -13.91 31.19 -2.03
CA ILE A 90 -13.45 29.96 -1.37
C ILE A 90 -14.09 29.83 0.01
N ASP A 91 -14.08 30.88 0.81
CA ASP A 91 -14.70 30.90 2.14
C ASP A 91 -16.21 30.66 2.05
N ALA A 92 -16.88 31.21 1.02
CA ALA A 92 -18.30 30.98 0.79
C ALA A 92 -18.60 29.51 0.42
N PHE A 93 -17.83 28.94 -0.50
CA PHE A 93 -17.91 27.52 -0.88
C PHE A 93 -17.69 26.61 0.32
N ASN A 94 -16.61 26.84 1.07
CA ASN A 94 -16.30 26.07 2.27
C ASN A 94 -17.42 26.15 3.30
N LYS A 95 -17.92 27.36 3.57
CA LYS A 95 -19.01 27.56 4.53
C LYS A 95 -20.28 26.82 4.11
N GLU A 96 -20.64 26.88 2.83
CA GLU A 96 -21.79 26.16 2.31
C GLU A 96 -21.66 24.67 2.59
N HIS A 97 -20.55 24.04 2.19
CA HIS A 97 -20.33 22.61 2.37
C HIS A 97 -20.21 22.18 3.84
N LEU A 98 -19.47 22.94 4.65
CA LEU A 98 -19.27 22.63 6.07
C LEU A 98 -20.57 22.72 6.89
N THR A 99 -21.55 23.51 6.44
CA THR A 99 -22.82 23.71 7.15
C THR A 99 -24.01 23.01 6.50
N ARG A 100 -23.80 22.31 5.37
CA ARG A 100 -24.87 21.63 4.63
C ARG A 100 -25.43 20.46 5.44
N GLU A 101 -26.66 20.59 5.90
CA GLU A 101 -27.46 19.47 6.42
C GLU A 101 -28.00 18.62 5.25
N PRO A 102 -28.32 17.33 5.48
CA PRO A 102 -28.96 16.49 4.47
C PRO A 102 -30.19 17.15 3.82
N GLN A 103 -30.32 17.01 2.50
CA GLN A 103 -31.42 17.61 1.72
C GLN A 103 -32.32 16.57 1.03
N ASP A 104 -32.04 15.29 1.26
CA ASP A 104 -32.79 14.16 0.72
C ASP A 104 -32.89 13.03 1.75
N GLU A 105 -33.90 12.17 1.55
CA GLU A 105 -34.22 11.06 2.45
C GLU A 105 -33.06 10.07 2.60
N LEU A 106 -32.22 9.90 1.58
CA LEU A 106 -31.10 8.96 1.65
C LEU A 106 -30.06 9.46 2.65
N HIS A 107 -29.63 10.71 2.52
CA HIS A 107 -28.61 11.29 3.41
C HIS A 107 -29.14 11.51 4.84
N GLU A 108 -30.42 11.82 5.01
CA GLU A 108 -31.05 11.87 6.35
C GLU A 108 -30.99 10.51 7.05
N ARG A 109 -31.37 9.43 6.35
CA ARG A 109 -31.28 8.07 6.90
C ARG A 109 -29.83 7.67 7.21
N LEU A 110 -28.91 7.90 6.28
CA LEU A 110 -27.49 7.57 6.48
C LEU A 110 -26.92 8.29 7.71
N LEU A 111 -27.25 9.57 7.91
CA LEU A 111 -26.84 10.32 9.10
C LEU A 111 -27.33 9.64 10.39
N VAL A 112 -28.60 9.30 10.47
CA VAL A 112 -29.19 8.62 11.65
C VAL A 112 -28.53 7.27 11.90
N GLU A 113 -28.38 6.45 10.86
CA GLU A 113 -27.77 5.12 10.95
C GLU A 113 -26.30 5.19 11.41
N ARG A 114 -25.51 6.12 10.87
CA ARG A 114 -24.10 6.32 11.22
C ARG A 114 -23.94 6.81 12.66
N ILE A 115 -24.78 7.75 13.11
CA ILE A 115 -24.79 8.20 14.52
C ILE A 115 -25.10 7.01 15.43
N ALA A 116 -26.18 6.28 15.16
CA ALA A 116 -26.56 5.12 15.97
C ALA A 116 -25.45 4.05 16.03
N LYS A 117 -24.76 3.83 14.91
CA LYS A 117 -23.69 2.83 14.80
C LYS A 117 -22.40 3.24 15.50
N TYR A 118 -21.94 4.48 15.31
CA TYR A 118 -20.57 4.86 15.67
C TYR A 118 -20.49 5.87 16.82
N ALA A 119 -21.54 6.64 17.10
CA ALA A 119 -21.53 7.68 18.12
C ALA A 119 -22.95 7.99 18.64
N PRO A 120 -23.66 7.01 19.26
CA PRO A 120 -25.07 7.15 19.62
C PRO A 120 -25.36 8.31 20.58
N ASP A 121 -24.36 8.73 21.35
CA ASP A 121 -24.47 9.82 22.33
C ASP A 121 -24.15 11.20 21.75
N ARG A 122 -23.73 11.30 20.47
CA ARG A 122 -23.36 12.57 19.83
C ARG A 122 -24.55 13.21 19.12
N THR A 123 -24.95 14.40 19.59
CA THR A 123 -26.08 15.17 19.02
C THR A 123 -25.65 16.37 18.16
N ASP A 124 -24.35 16.63 18.08
CA ASP A 124 -23.75 17.75 17.36
C ASP A 124 -23.43 17.42 15.88
N ILE A 125 -23.44 16.15 15.50
CA ILE A 125 -23.22 15.69 14.12
C ILE A 125 -24.52 15.87 13.34
N LYS A 126 -24.57 16.87 12.45
CA LYS A 126 -25.79 17.25 11.70
C LYS A 126 -25.57 17.45 10.20
N THR A 127 -24.34 17.64 9.77
CA THR A 127 -24.01 18.00 8.39
C THR A 127 -23.63 16.78 7.57
N VAL A 128 -23.76 16.87 6.24
CA VAL A 128 -23.35 15.82 5.31
C VAL A 128 -21.88 15.46 5.49
N PHE A 129 -21.01 16.47 5.61
CA PHE A 129 -19.58 16.25 5.86
C PHE A 129 -19.32 15.55 7.19
N ALA A 130 -19.94 16.01 8.28
CA ALA A 130 -19.77 15.37 9.58
C ALA A 130 -20.31 13.92 9.60
N SER A 131 -21.36 13.63 8.82
CA SER A 131 -21.86 12.26 8.61
C SER A 131 -20.82 11.37 7.92
N ILE A 132 -20.23 11.85 6.83
CA ILE A 132 -19.21 11.12 6.07
C ILE A 132 -17.96 10.89 6.94
N GLU A 133 -17.52 11.92 7.65
CA GLU A 133 -16.37 11.83 8.57
C GLU A 133 -16.60 10.82 9.69
N LEU A 134 -17.83 10.74 10.22
CA LEU A 134 -18.20 9.74 11.22
C LEU A 134 -18.17 8.33 10.64
N ASP A 135 -18.64 8.15 9.41
CA ASP A 135 -18.65 6.85 8.72
C ASP A 135 -17.23 6.36 8.44
N ASP A 136 -16.39 7.22 7.85
CA ASP A 136 -14.99 6.94 7.54
C ASP A 136 -14.20 6.64 8.82
N TRP A 137 -14.35 7.48 9.85
CA TRP A 137 -13.69 7.21 11.13
C TRP A 137 -14.18 5.89 11.73
N GLY A 138 -15.49 5.66 11.77
CA GLY A 138 -16.08 4.45 12.34
C GLY A 138 -15.73 3.17 11.61
N ALA A 139 -15.60 3.22 10.28
CA ALA A 139 -15.29 2.06 9.44
C ALA A 139 -13.81 1.64 9.51
N PHE A 140 -12.89 2.58 9.78
CA PHE A 140 -11.45 2.34 9.66
C PHE A 140 -10.62 2.55 10.95
N ARG A 141 -11.19 3.12 12.03
CA ARG A 141 -10.47 3.34 13.30
C ARG A 141 -10.07 2.05 14.02
N ASP A 142 -10.92 1.01 13.93
CA ASP A 142 -10.74 -0.25 14.64
C ASP A 142 -9.96 -1.23 13.75
N LEU A 143 -8.84 -1.74 14.26
CA LEU A 143 -8.04 -2.75 13.55
C LEU A 143 -7.89 -4.00 14.42
N ASP A 144 -8.11 -5.18 13.83
CA ASP A 144 -8.00 -6.45 14.53
C ASP A 144 -6.73 -7.21 14.13
N LEU A 145 -5.66 -7.03 14.90
CA LEU A 145 -4.38 -7.70 14.67
C LEU A 145 -4.34 -9.15 15.17
N THR A 146 -5.45 -9.68 15.68
CA THR A 146 -5.61 -11.13 15.89
C THR A 146 -6.00 -11.87 14.61
N SER A 147 -6.45 -11.14 13.60
CA SER A 147 -6.97 -11.69 12.33
C SER A 147 -6.15 -11.34 11.10
N GLN A 148 -5.25 -10.35 11.21
CA GLN A 148 -4.36 -9.91 10.14
C GLN A 148 -3.10 -9.28 10.72
N PRO A 149 -1.97 -9.29 10.00
CA PRO A 149 -0.78 -8.59 10.45
C PRO A 149 -0.91 -7.07 10.23
N PRO A 150 -0.18 -6.24 11.00
CA PRO A 150 -0.06 -4.83 10.69
C PRO A 150 0.75 -4.64 9.40
N ARG A 151 0.71 -3.44 8.82
CA ARG A 151 1.41 -3.11 7.58
C ARG A 151 2.92 -3.35 7.69
N SER A 152 3.56 -3.54 6.53
CA SER A 152 5.00 -3.79 6.44
C SER A 152 5.80 -2.73 7.20
N PRO A 153 6.86 -3.11 7.94
CA PRO A 153 7.73 -2.15 8.60
C PRO A 153 8.50 -1.27 7.61
N TYR A 154 8.57 -1.63 6.31
CA TYR A 154 9.17 -0.79 5.28
C TYR A 154 8.29 0.39 4.84
N LEU A 155 6.99 0.33 5.13
CA LEU A 155 6.03 1.34 4.65
C LEU A 155 6.30 2.71 5.30
N ARG A 156 6.30 3.76 4.47
CA ARG A 156 6.60 5.15 4.84
C ARG A 156 5.41 6.09 4.67
N SER A 157 4.21 5.56 4.44
CA SER A 157 3.00 6.35 4.18
C SER A 157 2.66 7.32 5.31
N VAL A 158 3.03 6.99 6.55
CA VAL A 158 2.90 7.91 7.69
C VAL A 158 4.21 8.68 7.91
N PHE A 159 4.14 9.99 7.65
CA PHE A 159 5.17 11.01 7.88
C PHE A 159 6.50 10.78 7.13
N GLY A 160 6.54 9.88 6.15
CA GLY A 160 7.77 9.52 5.43
C GLY A 160 8.75 8.68 6.26
N VAL A 161 8.28 8.05 7.35
CA VAL A 161 9.14 7.33 8.31
C VAL A 161 8.77 5.85 8.35
N ALA A 162 9.72 4.99 8.01
CA ALA A 162 9.53 3.54 7.99
C ALA A 162 9.11 3.00 9.36
N GLY A 163 8.08 2.16 9.37
CA GLY A 163 7.54 1.52 10.58
C GLY A 163 6.45 2.34 11.28
N THR A 164 6.27 3.63 10.93
CA THR A 164 5.25 4.47 11.59
C THR A 164 3.82 4.02 11.23
N ALA A 165 3.59 3.59 9.99
CA ALA A 165 2.30 3.01 9.58
C ALA A 165 2.00 1.71 10.34
N ARG A 166 3.01 0.84 10.53
CA ARG A 166 2.91 -0.37 11.34
C ARG A 166 2.60 -0.04 12.81
N MET A 167 3.22 0.99 13.36
CA MET A 167 2.95 1.48 14.72
C MET A 167 1.53 2.07 14.85
N ALA A 168 1.04 2.77 13.82
CA ALA A 168 -0.33 3.28 13.79
C ALA A 168 -1.38 2.14 13.80
N ASP A 169 -1.13 1.07 13.05
CA ASP A 169 -1.97 -0.14 13.06
C ASP A 169 -2.04 -0.76 14.46
N LYS A 170 -0.89 -0.88 15.11
CA LYS A 170 -0.79 -1.39 16.49
C LYS A 170 -1.46 -0.46 17.50
N ALA A 171 -1.35 0.85 17.33
CA ALA A 171 -2.05 1.85 18.15
C ALA A 171 -3.58 1.71 18.05
N ARG A 172 -4.11 1.54 16.83
CA ARG A 172 -5.54 1.31 16.61
C ARG A 172 -5.99 0.01 17.27
N ALA A 173 -5.22 -1.06 17.07
CA ALA A 173 -5.53 -2.37 17.61
C ALA A 173 -5.48 -2.45 19.15
N VAL A 174 -4.48 -1.82 19.79
CA VAL A 174 -4.44 -1.77 21.26
C VAL A 174 -5.59 -0.93 21.82
N THR A 175 -6.02 0.11 21.11
CA THR A 175 -7.14 0.97 21.54
C THR A 175 -8.46 0.21 21.58
N CYS A 176 -8.70 -0.70 20.62
CA CYS A 176 -9.91 -1.53 20.58
C CYS A 176 -9.74 -2.92 21.24
N GLY A 177 -8.59 -3.18 21.90
CA GLY A 177 -8.34 -4.43 22.62
C GLY A 177 -8.07 -5.64 21.72
N ARG A 178 -7.59 -5.44 20.49
CA ARG A 178 -7.34 -6.48 19.48
C ARG A 178 -5.90 -6.49 18.97
N LEU A 179 -4.94 -6.22 19.86
CA LEU A 179 -3.51 -6.18 19.53
C LEU A 179 -2.92 -7.56 19.17
N GLY A 180 -3.47 -8.65 19.72
CA GLY A 180 -2.91 -10.00 19.53
C GLY A 180 -1.55 -10.18 20.19
N GLU A 181 -0.65 -10.92 19.53
CA GLU A 181 0.72 -11.22 20.01
C GLU A 181 1.71 -10.06 19.78
N TYR A 182 1.26 -8.97 19.17
CA TYR A 182 2.09 -7.79 18.95
C TYR A 182 2.29 -6.99 20.24
N ARG A 183 3.36 -6.20 20.27
CA ARG A 183 3.68 -5.27 21.38
C ARG A 183 3.64 -3.86 20.89
N PHE A 184 3.04 -2.92 21.61
CA PHE A 184 2.94 -1.52 21.22
C PHE A 184 3.79 -0.61 22.12
N GLY A 185 4.27 0.51 21.58
CA GLY A 185 4.88 1.57 22.37
C GLY A 185 6.19 1.16 23.04
N ALA A 186 6.36 1.48 24.33
CA ALA A 186 7.57 1.19 25.09
C ALA A 186 7.92 -0.32 25.16
N ASP A 187 6.92 -1.20 25.03
CA ASP A 187 7.12 -2.66 25.02
C ASP A 187 7.65 -3.19 23.67
N SER A 188 7.77 -2.32 22.66
CA SER A 188 8.37 -2.61 21.36
C SER A 188 9.57 -1.72 21.10
N SER A 189 10.76 -2.31 20.96
CA SER A 189 11.99 -1.55 20.67
C SER A 189 11.96 -0.78 19.35
N GLN A 190 11.11 -1.19 18.40
CA GLN A 190 10.88 -0.46 17.17
C GLN A 190 10.00 0.78 17.41
N ASP A 191 8.86 0.61 18.08
CA ASP A 191 7.93 1.72 18.35
C ASP A 191 8.58 2.74 19.28
N ALA A 192 9.29 2.31 20.32
CA ALA A 192 10.03 3.19 21.22
C ALA A 192 11.03 4.09 20.46
N ALA A 193 11.79 3.51 19.51
CA ALA A 193 12.72 4.27 18.68
C ALA A 193 12.02 5.26 17.74
N ILE A 194 10.84 4.91 17.21
CA ILE A 194 10.04 5.82 16.37
C ILE A 194 9.48 6.96 17.23
N LEU A 195 8.88 6.67 18.39
CA LEU A 195 8.33 7.68 19.30
C LEU A 195 9.41 8.66 19.76
N GLU A 196 10.60 8.16 20.09
CA GLU A 196 11.76 9.00 20.43
C GLU A 196 12.21 9.86 19.26
N PHE A 197 12.34 9.29 18.05
CA PHE A 197 12.70 10.05 16.85
C PHE A 197 11.69 11.15 16.54
N LEU A 198 10.40 10.88 16.72
CA LEU A 198 9.33 11.84 16.51
C LEU A 198 9.24 12.88 17.65
N GLY A 199 9.72 12.54 18.84
CA GLY A 199 9.53 13.35 20.05
C GLY A 199 8.07 13.37 20.53
N ILE A 200 7.33 12.28 20.28
CA ILE A 200 5.89 12.18 20.57
C ILE A 200 5.68 11.10 21.63
N GLY A 201 4.88 11.42 22.66
CA GLY A 201 4.53 10.45 23.70
C GLY A 201 3.62 9.34 23.18
N GLU A 202 3.78 8.13 23.73
CA GLU A 202 3.04 6.93 23.32
C GLU A 202 1.51 7.13 23.31
N ASP A 203 0.94 7.65 24.41
CA ASP A 203 -0.50 7.89 24.52
C ASP A 203 -1.01 8.91 23.48
N ALA A 204 -0.22 9.96 23.22
CA ALA A 204 -0.57 10.99 22.24
C ALA A 204 -0.56 10.43 20.82
N PHE A 205 0.46 9.63 20.47
CA PHE A 205 0.49 8.95 19.18
C PHE A 205 -0.66 7.95 19.05
N ARG A 206 -0.94 7.16 20.11
CA ARG A 206 -2.03 6.19 20.11
C ARG A 206 -3.37 6.86 19.80
N GLN A 207 -3.67 7.95 20.52
CA GLN A 207 -4.89 8.73 20.31
C GLN A 207 -4.95 9.30 18.89
N ALA A 208 -3.86 9.92 18.41
CA ALA A 208 -3.81 10.49 17.08
C ALA A 208 -4.04 9.44 15.97
N ALA A 209 -3.43 8.27 16.08
CA ALA A 209 -3.60 7.18 15.12
C ALA A 209 -5.03 6.59 15.10
N TYR A 210 -5.74 6.69 16.23
CA TYR A 210 -7.14 6.26 16.35
C TYR A 210 -8.13 7.33 15.87
N GLU A 211 -7.78 8.62 16.00
CA GLU A 211 -8.57 9.75 15.49
C GLU A 211 -8.37 9.97 13.99
N ASN A 212 -7.19 9.65 13.45
CA ASN A 212 -6.82 9.87 12.06
C ASN A 212 -6.51 8.53 11.37
N PRO A 213 -7.54 7.82 10.87
CA PRO A 213 -7.34 6.55 10.16
C PRO A 213 -6.66 6.72 8.80
N ASN A 214 -6.76 7.91 8.20
CA ASN A 214 -6.03 8.29 6.99
C ASN A 214 -4.57 8.65 7.33
N ASP A 215 -3.63 8.08 6.57
CA ASP A 215 -2.19 8.23 6.82
C ASP A 215 -1.69 9.67 6.58
N ASP A 216 -2.25 10.39 5.61
CA ASP A 216 -1.86 11.78 5.33
C ASP A 216 -2.32 12.69 6.47
N GLU A 217 -3.53 12.54 6.99
CA GLU A 217 -4.00 13.27 8.18
C GLU A 217 -3.20 12.95 9.45
N LEU A 218 -2.81 11.69 9.65
CA LEU A 218 -1.90 11.34 10.73
C LEU A 218 -0.52 11.98 10.51
N SER A 219 -0.06 12.06 9.27
CA SER A 219 1.20 12.74 8.90
C SER A 219 1.14 14.24 9.15
N GLU A 220 0.04 14.89 8.80
CA GLU A 220 -0.26 16.29 9.07
C GLU A 220 -0.21 16.56 10.59
N TRP A 221 -0.89 15.72 11.39
CA TRP A 221 -0.88 15.82 12.85
C TRP A 221 0.52 15.66 13.44
N ILE A 222 1.33 14.73 12.91
CA ILE A 222 2.73 14.54 13.31
C ILE A 222 3.57 15.77 12.91
N ALA A 223 3.39 16.31 11.71
CA ALA A 223 4.15 17.44 11.17
C ALA A 223 3.99 18.72 12.01
N GLU A 224 2.82 18.92 12.62
CA GLU A 224 2.59 20.03 13.56
C GLU A 224 3.45 19.93 14.84
N ARG A 225 3.88 18.72 15.20
CA ARG A 225 4.57 18.42 16.48
C ARG A 225 6.03 18.01 16.30
N CYS A 226 6.39 17.54 15.11
CA CYS A 226 7.68 16.99 14.78
C CYS A 226 8.26 17.68 13.55
N GLN A 227 9.36 18.41 13.74
CA GLN A 227 10.08 19.07 12.65
C GLN A 227 11.30 18.22 12.29
N LYS A 228 11.15 17.33 11.31
CA LYS A 228 12.22 16.52 10.73
C LYS A 228 12.31 16.76 9.23
N SER A 229 13.52 17.04 8.75
CA SER A 229 13.80 17.15 7.33
C SER A 229 13.61 15.79 6.62
N ALA A 230 13.39 15.82 5.30
CA ALA A 230 13.35 14.61 4.48
C ALA A 230 14.63 13.76 4.65
N ALA A 231 15.80 14.41 4.78
CA ALA A 231 17.07 13.73 4.99
C ALA A 231 17.13 12.99 6.34
N GLU A 232 16.63 13.59 7.43
CA GLU A 232 16.56 12.92 8.73
C GLU A 232 15.60 11.73 8.72
N LYS A 233 14.42 11.89 8.11
CA LYS A 233 13.42 10.82 7.96
C LYS A 233 13.96 9.64 7.18
N SER A 234 14.63 9.92 6.05
CA SER A 234 15.29 8.93 5.21
C SER A 234 16.40 8.22 5.99
N ALA A 235 17.29 8.97 6.64
CA ALA A 235 18.39 8.37 7.39
C ALA A 235 17.94 7.50 8.57
N PHE A 236 16.90 7.90 9.32
CA PHE A 236 16.28 7.06 10.33
C PHE A 236 15.69 5.79 9.71
N SER A 237 14.94 5.92 8.62
CA SER A 237 14.31 4.79 7.92
C SER A 237 15.34 3.78 7.39
N VAL A 238 16.42 4.26 6.77
CA VAL A 238 17.56 3.43 6.33
C VAL A 238 18.19 2.70 7.52
N CYS A 239 18.42 3.40 8.63
CA CYS A 239 18.99 2.80 9.84
C CYS A 239 18.09 1.65 10.35
N ARG A 240 16.78 1.89 10.48
CA ARG A 240 15.81 0.90 10.95
C ARG A 240 15.67 -0.30 10.02
N ALA A 241 15.61 -0.06 8.71
CA ALA A 241 15.53 -1.11 7.68
C ALA A 241 16.75 -2.05 7.66
N ASN A 242 17.90 -1.61 8.19
CA ASN A 242 19.15 -2.37 8.18
C ASN A 242 19.52 -3.01 9.52
N VAL A 243 18.67 -2.92 10.55
CA VAL A 243 18.95 -3.55 11.85
C VAL A 243 19.08 -5.07 11.66
N GLY A 244 20.23 -5.61 12.08
CA GLY A 244 20.57 -7.04 11.98
C GLY A 244 21.37 -7.46 10.74
N ARG A 245 21.59 -6.58 9.75
CA ARG A 245 22.27 -6.89 8.48
C ARG A 245 23.78 -7.19 8.65
N HIS A 246 24.47 -7.65 7.61
CA HIS A 246 25.94 -7.66 7.61
C HIS A 246 26.54 -7.32 6.23
N PRO A 247 27.60 -6.49 6.15
CA PRO A 247 28.16 -5.66 7.23
C PRO A 247 27.19 -4.60 7.73
N ALA A 248 27.50 -3.98 8.88
CA ALA A 248 26.74 -2.85 9.39
C ALA A 248 26.65 -1.73 8.37
N HIS A 249 25.46 -1.16 8.21
CA HIS A 249 25.29 0.01 7.36
C HIS A 249 26.02 1.21 8.01
N PRO A 250 26.75 2.04 7.24
CA PRO A 250 27.55 3.15 7.80
C PRO A 250 26.75 4.12 8.68
N LEU A 251 25.46 4.32 8.38
CA LEU A 251 24.55 5.20 9.13
C LEU A 251 24.05 4.60 10.45
N HIS A 252 24.36 3.33 10.76
CA HIS A 252 23.92 2.70 12.01
C HIS A 252 24.52 3.39 13.26
N HIS A 253 25.68 4.02 13.13
CA HIS A 253 26.34 4.73 14.23
C HIS A 253 25.97 6.21 14.35
N SER A 254 25.27 6.79 13.36
CA SER A 254 25.09 8.25 13.29
C SER A 254 23.79 8.77 13.91
N TYR A 255 22.79 7.91 14.18
CA TYR A 255 21.45 8.37 14.59
C TYR A 255 20.99 8.03 16.01
N HIS A 256 21.74 7.27 16.81
CA HIS A 256 21.62 7.27 18.28
C HIS A 256 22.67 6.30 18.86
N PRO A 257 23.72 6.78 19.57
CA PRO A 257 24.60 5.90 20.31
C PRO A 257 23.93 5.31 21.58
N ASP A 258 22.77 5.86 21.99
CA ASP A 258 22.14 5.56 23.29
C ASP A 258 20.85 4.71 23.22
N ILE A 259 20.24 4.50 22.04
CA ILE A 259 19.09 3.57 21.87
C ILE A 259 19.56 2.13 21.68
N PHE A 260 20.71 1.97 21.05
CA PHE A 260 21.53 0.79 21.25
C PHE A 260 22.23 1.04 22.57
N ASP A 261 22.34 0.03 23.44
CA ASP A 261 23.13 0.21 24.65
C ASP A 261 24.47 0.88 24.30
N ALA A 262 25.00 1.69 25.21
CA ALA A 262 26.31 2.29 25.08
C ALA A 262 27.46 1.24 24.96
N SER A 263 27.15 -0.05 24.73
CA SER A 263 28.06 -1.16 24.48
C SER A 263 28.25 -1.48 22.98
N GLY A 264 27.51 -0.87 22.06
CA GLY A 264 27.79 -0.99 20.63
C GLY A 264 27.61 -2.41 20.08
N ASN A 265 26.61 -3.16 20.56
CA ASN A 265 26.51 -4.59 20.31
C ASN A 265 25.76 -4.95 19.00
N TYR A 266 26.22 -4.41 17.87
CA TYR A 266 25.71 -4.75 16.53
C TYR A 266 25.74 -6.28 16.27
N ASP A 267 26.77 -6.94 16.79
CA ASP A 267 26.94 -8.38 16.70
C ASP A 267 25.83 -9.13 17.44
N GLN A 268 25.35 -8.61 18.57
CA GLN A 268 24.22 -9.21 19.28
C GLN A 268 22.91 -9.13 18.47
N MET A 269 22.62 -7.99 17.82
CA MET A 269 21.42 -7.89 16.97
C MET A 269 21.48 -8.85 15.78
N ARG A 270 22.67 -9.00 15.19
CA ARG A 270 22.92 -9.94 14.11
C ARG A 270 22.76 -11.40 14.56
N GLU A 271 23.31 -11.77 15.71
CA GLU A 271 23.17 -13.11 16.29
C GLU A 271 21.70 -13.42 16.62
N ARG A 272 20.96 -12.44 17.15
CA ARG A 272 19.51 -12.56 17.39
C ARG A 272 18.75 -12.77 16.09
N LEU A 273 19.03 -12.00 15.05
CA LEU A 273 18.41 -12.19 13.73
C LEU A 273 18.72 -13.59 13.18
N ALA A 274 19.98 -14.01 13.21
CA ALA A 274 20.40 -15.32 12.72
C ALA A 274 19.70 -16.47 13.47
N SER A 275 19.58 -16.34 14.79
CA SER A 275 18.89 -17.33 15.64
C SER A 275 17.40 -17.41 15.30
N ARG A 276 16.72 -16.26 15.17
CA ARG A 276 15.29 -16.22 14.83
C ARG A 276 15.02 -16.69 13.40
N ARG A 277 15.87 -16.34 12.44
CA ARG A 277 15.77 -16.86 11.07
C ARG A 277 15.92 -18.39 11.04
N ALA A 278 16.86 -18.94 11.82
CA ALA A 278 17.03 -20.39 11.92
C ALA A 278 15.81 -21.11 12.53
N GLU A 279 15.05 -20.42 13.39
CA GLU A 279 13.81 -20.92 13.98
C GLU A 279 12.61 -20.84 13.02
N ILE A 280 12.48 -19.72 12.30
CA ILE A 280 11.30 -19.42 11.47
C ILE A 280 11.42 -19.99 10.05
N ALA A 281 12.57 -19.77 9.39
CA ALA A 281 12.78 -20.11 7.98
C ALA A 281 14.29 -20.29 7.68
N PRO A 282 14.90 -21.42 8.11
CA PRO A 282 16.34 -21.65 8.01
C PRO A 282 16.88 -21.62 6.56
N GLU A 283 16.04 -21.90 5.58
CA GLU A 283 16.35 -21.89 4.15
C GLU A 283 16.35 -20.49 3.51
N ARG A 284 15.74 -19.49 4.17
CA ARG A 284 15.56 -18.13 3.64
C ARG A 284 16.79 -17.25 3.85
N ALA A 285 17.89 -17.60 3.20
CA ALA A 285 19.13 -16.83 3.26
C ALA A 285 18.99 -15.38 2.75
N ASP A 286 17.92 -15.04 2.05
CA ASP A 286 17.57 -13.68 1.62
C ASP A 286 17.02 -12.77 2.74
N VAL A 287 16.59 -13.35 3.89
CA VAL A 287 16.19 -12.59 5.07
C VAL A 287 17.44 -12.05 5.77
N GLN A 288 17.66 -10.74 5.62
CA GLN A 288 18.92 -10.07 6.00
C GLN A 288 18.73 -8.97 7.03
N SER A 289 17.50 -8.67 7.45
CA SER A 289 17.18 -7.68 8.47
C SER A 289 16.01 -8.14 9.33
N PHE A 290 15.78 -7.49 10.48
CA PHE A 290 14.56 -7.73 11.26
C PHE A 290 13.30 -7.34 10.50
N PHE A 291 13.35 -6.35 9.59
CA PHE A 291 12.19 -5.99 8.78
C PHE A 291 11.84 -7.09 7.78
N ASP A 292 12.83 -7.67 7.10
CA ASP A 292 12.62 -8.86 6.25
C ASP A 292 12.00 -10.01 7.06
N LEU A 293 12.51 -10.23 8.28
CA LEU A 293 12.01 -11.30 9.14
C LEU A 293 10.58 -11.01 9.62
N GLN A 294 10.25 -9.76 9.95
CA GLN A 294 8.90 -9.37 10.37
C GLN A 294 7.88 -9.56 9.25
N ASP A 295 8.20 -9.14 8.03
CA ASP A 295 7.31 -9.35 6.88
C ASP A 295 7.09 -10.84 6.62
N LEU A 296 8.15 -11.65 6.68
CA LEU A 296 8.05 -13.11 6.51
C LEU A 296 7.26 -13.78 7.65
N ASP A 297 7.56 -13.45 8.90
CA ASP A 297 6.91 -14.02 10.09
C ASP A 297 5.41 -13.69 10.12
N ASP A 298 5.05 -12.45 9.73
CA ASP A 298 3.65 -12.05 9.56
C ASP A 298 2.96 -12.87 8.45
N GLU A 299 3.60 -13.13 7.30
CA GLU A 299 2.99 -13.98 6.26
C GLU A 299 2.78 -15.42 6.72
N LEU A 300 3.80 -16.00 7.37
CA LEU A 300 3.74 -17.37 7.89
C LEU A 300 2.70 -17.53 9.00
N SER A 301 2.62 -16.56 9.92
CA SER A 301 1.70 -16.60 11.07
C SER A 301 0.24 -16.55 10.65
N PHE A 302 -0.07 -15.87 9.55
CA PHE A 302 -1.44 -15.71 9.05
C PHE A 302 -1.73 -16.57 7.80
N GLY A 303 -0.75 -17.33 7.30
CA GLY A 303 -0.90 -18.16 6.10
C GLY A 303 -1.23 -17.34 4.85
N LEU A 304 -0.61 -16.17 4.70
CA LEU A 304 -0.90 -15.22 3.62
C LEU A 304 0.22 -15.22 2.58
N THR A 305 -0.13 -14.85 1.34
CA THR A 305 0.83 -14.36 0.33
C THR A 305 0.57 -12.87 0.16
N ASP A 306 1.53 -12.02 0.55
CA ASP A 306 1.38 -10.57 0.53
C ASP A 306 2.37 -9.92 -0.45
N LEU A 307 1.90 -9.71 -1.67
CA LEU A 307 2.68 -9.14 -2.76
C LEU A 307 2.95 -7.64 -2.59
N ARG A 308 2.52 -7.03 -1.47
CA ARG A 308 2.96 -5.69 -1.07
C ARG A 308 4.31 -5.74 -0.33
N ARG A 309 4.74 -6.92 0.12
CA ARG A 309 5.98 -7.15 0.89
C ARG A 309 7.11 -7.71 0.04
N HIS A 310 6.77 -8.47 -1.00
CA HIS A 310 7.74 -9.06 -1.94
C HIS A 310 7.09 -9.25 -3.32
N PRO A 311 7.89 -9.38 -4.40
CA PRO A 311 7.31 -9.68 -5.70
C PRO A 311 6.83 -11.14 -5.76
N PRO A 312 5.83 -11.47 -6.59
CA PRO A 312 5.51 -12.87 -6.86
C PRO A 312 6.69 -13.51 -7.60
N ARG A 313 6.71 -14.84 -7.70
CA ARG A 313 7.83 -15.57 -8.31
C ARG A 313 8.15 -15.07 -9.73
N SER A 314 9.41 -15.30 -10.12
CA SER A 314 9.94 -14.85 -11.41
C SER A 314 9.06 -15.33 -12.57
N PRO A 315 8.84 -14.52 -13.61
CA PRO A 315 8.16 -15.00 -14.82
C PRO A 315 8.90 -16.19 -15.46
N PHE A 316 10.21 -16.33 -15.21
CA PHE A 316 11.06 -17.42 -15.69
C PHE A 316 11.04 -18.67 -14.81
N ASP A 317 10.29 -18.67 -13.71
CA ASP A 317 10.15 -19.82 -12.83
C ASP A 317 9.31 -20.92 -13.51
N LEU A 318 9.90 -22.09 -13.70
CA LEU A 318 9.27 -23.27 -14.32
C LEU A 318 8.95 -24.38 -13.30
N SER A 319 9.10 -24.10 -12.00
CA SER A 319 8.94 -25.09 -10.92
C SER A 319 7.55 -25.73 -10.89
N VAL A 320 6.52 -25.02 -11.34
CA VAL A 320 5.14 -25.52 -11.41
C VAL A 320 4.81 -25.90 -12.84
N GLY A 321 4.59 -27.19 -13.07
CA GLY A 321 4.11 -27.73 -14.35
C GLY A 321 5.06 -27.55 -15.56
N GLY A 322 6.27 -27.03 -15.35
CA GLY A 322 7.20 -26.69 -16.43
C GLY A 322 6.78 -25.46 -17.24
N LEU A 323 5.89 -24.60 -16.70
CA LEU A 323 5.31 -23.46 -17.42
C LEU A 323 5.77 -22.12 -16.86
N ALA A 324 6.25 -21.26 -17.74
CA ALA A 324 6.57 -19.87 -17.43
C ALA A 324 5.33 -19.13 -16.93
N CYS A 325 5.52 -18.21 -15.98
CA CYS A 325 4.48 -17.43 -15.32
C CYS A 325 3.42 -18.21 -14.52
N LEU A 326 3.37 -19.55 -14.53
CA LEU A 326 2.35 -20.30 -13.77
C LEU A 326 2.54 -20.14 -12.26
N ALA A 327 3.77 -20.31 -11.76
CA ALA A 327 4.13 -20.05 -10.36
C ALA A 327 3.77 -18.62 -9.93
N ARG A 328 4.11 -17.64 -10.77
CA ARG A 328 3.80 -16.22 -10.57
C ARG A 328 2.29 -15.97 -10.50
N MET A 329 1.51 -16.58 -11.39
CA MET A 329 0.06 -16.46 -11.44
C MET A 329 -0.56 -17.05 -10.16
N ILE A 330 -0.10 -18.21 -9.70
CA ILE A 330 -0.56 -18.82 -8.43
C ILE A 330 -0.36 -17.84 -7.27
N ASP A 331 0.83 -17.22 -7.15
CA ASP A 331 1.11 -16.25 -6.08
C ASP A 331 0.14 -15.07 -6.12
N LYS A 332 -0.17 -14.56 -7.32
CA LYS A 332 -1.08 -13.44 -7.51
C LYS A 332 -2.52 -13.79 -7.13
N PHE A 333 -3.01 -14.98 -7.49
CA PHE A 333 -4.33 -15.44 -7.07
C PHE A 333 -4.40 -15.68 -5.55
N ARG A 334 -3.34 -16.24 -4.94
CA ARG A 334 -3.24 -16.35 -3.47
C ARG A 334 -3.30 -14.99 -2.78
N ALA A 335 -2.61 -13.99 -3.34
CA ALA A 335 -2.58 -12.65 -2.80
C ALA A 335 -3.89 -11.87 -3.03
N ALA A 336 -4.54 -12.05 -4.19
CA ALA A 336 -5.84 -11.46 -4.46
C ALA A 336 -6.90 -11.96 -3.47
N HIS A 337 -6.87 -13.25 -3.12
CA HIS A 337 -7.81 -13.85 -2.16
C HIS A 337 -7.76 -13.20 -0.77
N CYS A 338 -6.60 -12.70 -0.34
CA CYS A 338 -6.42 -12.02 0.95
C CYS A 338 -6.29 -10.50 0.85
N ASN A 339 -6.69 -9.89 -0.28
CA ASN A 339 -6.53 -8.45 -0.53
C ASN A 339 -5.09 -7.94 -0.29
N CYS A 340 -4.11 -8.73 -0.74
CA CYS A 340 -2.68 -8.45 -0.63
C CYS A 340 -1.98 -8.44 -2.00
N LEU A 341 -2.75 -8.25 -3.09
CA LEU A 341 -2.22 -8.25 -4.46
C LEU A 341 -1.25 -7.10 -4.73
N GLY A 342 -1.40 -5.95 -4.06
CA GLY A 342 -0.58 -4.77 -4.33
C GLY A 342 -0.84 -4.17 -5.71
N GLU A 343 0.20 -3.65 -6.37
CA GLU A 343 0.10 -2.99 -7.68
C GLU A 343 0.07 -3.98 -8.87
N TYR A 344 -0.08 -5.28 -8.61
CA TYR A 344 -0.10 -6.30 -9.65
C TYR A 344 -1.48 -6.47 -10.27
N TRP A 345 -1.54 -6.61 -11.60
CA TRP A 345 -2.75 -7.09 -12.29
C TRP A 345 -2.83 -8.61 -12.26
N CYS A 346 -3.99 -9.20 -12.00
CA CYS A 346 -4.20 -10.65 -11.88
C CYS A 346 -5.23 -11.17 -12.90
N GLY A 347 -5.11 -12.44 -13.29
CA GLY A 347 -6.12 -13.12 -14.11
C GLY A 347 -6.29 -12.47 -15.48
N GLU A 348 -7.55 -12.23 -15.87
CA GLU A 348 -7.87 -11.68 -17.18
C GLU A 348 -7.37 -10.25 -17.42
N ASP A 349 -6.93 -9.51 -16.41
CA ASP A 349 -6.33 -8.18 -16.60
C ASP A 349 -4.83 -8.28 -16.94
N SER A 350 -4.18 -9.40 -16.60
CA SER A 350 -2.77 -9.62 -16.89
C SER A 350 -2.53 -10.37 -18.21
N GLY A 351 -1.76 -9.78 -19.12
CA GLY A 351 -1.40 -10.43 -20.39
C GLY A 351 -0.63 -11.74 -20.24
N PHE A 352 0.16 -11.88 -19.17
CA PHE A 352 0.87 -13.14 -18.87
C PHE A 352 -0.10 -14.21 -18.37
N ASP A 353 -0.97 -13.88 -17.42
CA ASP A 353 -1.92 -14.82 -16.83
C ASP A 353 -2.92 -15.30 -17.89
N ARG A 354 -3.46 -14.39 -18.72
CA ARG A 354 -4.31 -14.76 -19.87
C ARG A 354 -3.64 -15.80 -20.78
N ALA A 355 -2.36 -15.62 -21.10
CA ALA A 355 -1.65 -16.57 -21.95
C ALA A 355 -1.51 -17.96 -21.30
N VAL A 356 -1.31 -18.03 -19.98
CA VAL A 356 -1.25 -19.29 -19.23
C VAL A 356 -2.63 -19.96 -19.17
N LEU A 357 -3.68 -19.20 -18.86
CA LEU A 357 -5.06 -19.67 -18.83
C LEU A 357 -5.50 -20.24 -20.19
N ASP A 358 -5.25 -19.50 -21.28
CA ASP A 358 -5.51 -19.93 -22.65
C ASP A 358 -4.79 -21.24 -22.99
N PHE A 359 -3.51 -21.35 -22.61
CA PHE A 359 -2.71 -22.54 -22.88
C PHE A 359 -3.26 -23.78 -22.17
N LEU A 360 -3.73 -23.61 -20.93
CA LEU A 360 -4.33 -24.67 -20.10
C LEU A 360 -5.81 -24.94 -20.41
N GLY A 361 -6.45 -24.07 -21.21
CA GLY A 361 -7.88 -24.12 -21.51
C GLY A 361 -8.73 -23.97 -20.26
N LEU A 362 -8.41 -22.96 -19.45
CA LEU A 362 -9.08 -22.63 -18.19
C LEU A 362 -9.63 -21.22 -18.23
N ASP A 363 -10.81 -21.01 -17.63
CA ASP A 363 -11.29 -19.70 -17.25
C ASP A 363 -10.65 -19.26 -15.91
N GLN A 364 -10.65 -17.95 -15.65
CA GLN A 364 -10.03 -17.41 -14.44
C GLN A 364 -10.75 -17.83 -13.15
N ASP A 365 -12.07 -18.01 -13.18
CA ASP A 365 -12.88 -18.32 -12.00
C ASP A 365 -12.55 -19.74 -11.52
N ALA A 366 -12.51 -20.70 -12.44
CA ALA A 366 -12.07 -22.06 -12.15
C ALA A 366 -10.64 -22.12 -11.63
N PHE A 367 -9.74 -21.26 -12.11
CA PHE A 367 -8.38 -21.17 -11.61
C PHE A 367 -8.33 -20.57 -10.19
N ALA A 368 -9.11 -19.51 -9.92
CA ALA A 368 -9.22 -18.91 -8.60
C ALA A 368 -9.75 -19.92 -7.56
N GLU A 369 -10.81 -20.66 -7.90
CA GLU A 369 -11.36 -21.72 -7.05
C GLU A 369 -10.32 -22.81 -6.77
N ALA A 370 -9.53 -23.20 -7.78
CA ALA A 370 -8.47 -24.17 -7.62
C ALA A 370 -7.37 -23.67 -6.68
N VAL A 371 -6.93 -22.42 -6.82
CA VAL A 371 -5.92 -21.84 -5.92
C VAL A 371 -6.45 -21.77 -4.48
N ALA A 372 -7.72 -21.42 -4.28
CA ALA A 372 -8.33 -21.41 -2.95
C ALA A 372 -8.41 -22.82 -2.33
N ALA A 373 -8.62 -23.85 -3.15
CA ALA A 373 -8.72 -25.24 -2.70
C ALA A 373 -7.37 -25.94 -2.50
N ASN A 374 -6.26 -25.42 -3.05
CA ASN A 374 -4.97 -26.09 -3.08
C ASN A 374 -3.85 -25.21 -2.47
N GLY A 375 -3.47 -25.53 -1.23
CA GLY A 375 -2.50 -24.75 -0.46
C GLY A 375 -1.03 -24.89 -0.87
N THR A 376 -0.67 -25.84 -1.75
CA THR A 376 0.72 -26.02 -2.21
C THR A 376 0.82 -26.09 -3.73
N ASP A 377 2.03 -25.89 -4.25
CA ASP A 377 2.27 -25.95 -5.69
C ASP A 377 2.18 -27.37 -6.23
N GLU A 378 2.55 -28.38 -5.43
CA GLU A 378 2.36 -29.79 -5.78
C GLU A 378 0.88 -30.13 -5.88
N ALA A 379 0.06 -29.61 -4.98
CA ALA A 379 -1.39 -29.78 -5.03
C ALA A 379 -1.99 -29.08 -6.28
N MET A 380 -1.54 -27.87 -6.59
CA MET A 380 -1.94 -27.17 -7.83
C MET A 380 -1.52 -27.94 -9.08
N ALA A 381 -0.29 -28.44 -9.16
CA ALA A 381 0.19 -29.22 -10.29
C ALA A 381 -0.60 -30.54 -10.44
N ALA A 382 -0.91 -31.21 -9.32
CA ALA A 382 -1.73 -32.41 -9.31
C ALA A 382 -3.17 -32.14 -9.77
N TRP A 383 -3.78 -31.03 -9.33
CA TRP A 383 -5.12 -30.62 -9.75
C TRP A 383 -5.18 -30.31 -11.25
N LEU A 384 -4.16 -29.63 -11.78
CA LEU A 384 -4.06 -29.37 -13.22
C LEU A 384 -3.97 -30.66 -14.03
N GLY A 385 -3.32 -31.70 -13.49
CA GLY A 385 -3.42 -33.09 -13.94
C GLY A 385 -3.30 -33.25 -15.46
N GLU A 386 -4.36 -33.76 -16.09
CA GLU A 386 -4.41 -34.01 -17.53
C GLU A 386 -4.17 -32.76 -18.39
N ARG A 387 -4.48 -31.56 -17.89
CA ARG A 387 -4.23 -30.30 -18.61
C ARG A 387 -2.74 -30.03 -18.77
N LEU A 388 -1.91 -30.45 -17.81
CA LEU A 388 -0.46 -30.40 -17.91
C LEU A 388 0.11 -31.60 -18.65
N SER A 389 -0.39 -32.81 -18.40
CA SER A 389 0.18 -34.02 -18.99
C SER A 389 -0.16 -34.22 -20.47
N ASN A 390 -1.27 -33.65 -20.95
CA ASN A 390 -1.64 -33.68 -22.37
C ASN A 390 -0.83 -32.67 -23.22
N LYS A 391 -0.08 -31.76 -22.60
CA LYS A 391 0.86 -30.86 -23.28
C LYS A 391 2.21 -31.55 -23.29
N ASN A 392 2.72 -31.86 -24.48
CA ASN A 392 4.04 -32.45 -24.59
C ASN A 392 5.13 -31.41 -24.23
N GLU A 393 6.36 -31.86 -23.98
CA GLU A 393 7.45 -30.97 -23.57
C GLU A 393 7.87 -29.95 -24.66
N GLU A 394 7.65 -30.27 -25.93
CA GLU A 394 7.89 -29.35 -27.06
C GLU A 394 6.86 -28.20 -27.05
N ASP A 395 5.57 -28.50 -26.87
CA ASP A 395 4.50 -27.51 -26.76
C ASP A 395 4.75 -26.55 -25.58
N LYS A 396 5.19 -27.10 -24.43
CA LYS A 396 5.53 -26.30 -23.25
C LYS A 396 6.76 -25.42 -23.52
N ALA A 397 7.78 -25.96 -24.16
CA ALA A 397 8.98 -25.20 -24.51
C ALA A 397 8.67 -24.05 -25.49
N GLU A 398 7.86 -24.31 -26.52
CA GLU A 398 7.41 -23.29 -27.47
C GLU A 398 6.56 -22.20 -26.77
N PHE A 399 5.63 -22.62 -25.91
CA PHE A 399 4.83 -21.70 -25.10
C PHE A 399 5.72 -20.81 -24.23
N ASN A 400 6.64 -21.41 -23.47
CA ASN A 400 7.55 -20.70 -22.58
C ASN A 400 8.42 -19.71 -23.35
N GLN A 401 9.01 -20.15 -24.46
CA GLN A 401 9.83 -19.29 -25.31
C GLN A 401 9.01 -18.09 -25.81
N ARG A 402 7.85 -18.34 -26.42
CA ARG A 402 6.98 -17.28 -26.95
C ARG A 402 6.58 -16.26 -25.88
N LEU A 403 6.28 -16.71 -24.68
CA LEU A 403 5.86 -15.84 -23.57
C LEU A 403 7.03 -15.02 -23.02
N LEU A 404 8.18 -15.65 -22.79
CA LEU A 404 9.35 -15.02 -22.17
C LEU A 404 10.11 -14.07 -23.11
N THR A 405 10.04 -14.31 -24.42
CA THR A 405 10.66 -13.45 -25.44
C THR A 405 9.67 -12.50 -26.10
N ALA A 406 8.44 -12.36 -25.55
CA ALA A 406 7.46 -11.43 -26.08
C ALA A 406 7.99 -9.98 -26.01
N SER A 407 8.20 -9.38 -27.17
CA SER A 407 8.72 -8.02 -27.36
C SER A 407 7.64 -7.09 -27.95
N PRO A 408 7.86 -5.76 -27.89
CA PRO A 408 6.96 -4.79 -28.50
C PRO A 408 6.67 -5.07 -29.97
N ARG A 409 5.40 -4.94 -30.37
CA ARG A 409 4.94 -5.16 -31.75
C ARG A 409 4.54 -3.88 -32.48
N ASN A 410 4.60 -2.74 -31.78
CA ASN A 410 4.27 -1.42 -32.31
C ASN A 410 4.94 -0.31 -31.48
N ASP A 411 4.95 0.91 -32.02
CA ASP A 411 5.61 2.07 -31.41
C ASP A 411 5.08 2.40 -30.01
N ARG A 412 3.78 2.22 -29.77
CA ARG A 412 3.19 2.43 -28.44
C ARG A 412 3.81 1.51 -27.39
N GLN A 413 3.89 0.21 -27.70
CA GLN A 413 4.52 -0.79 -26.84
C GLN A 413 6.02 -0.57 -26.71
N GLN A 414 6.69 -0.14 -27.79
CA GLN A 414 8.11 0.16 -27.77
C GLN A 414 8.40 1.33 -26.83
N ASN A 415 7.64 2.41 -26.95
CA ASN A 415 7.76 3.58 -26.08
C ASN A 415 7.42 3.24 -24.63
N PHE A 416 6.40 2.41 -24.39
CA PHE A 416 6.09 1.93 -23.03
C PHE A 416 7.28 1.20 -22.41
N LEU A 417 7.86 0.22 -23.12
CA LEU A 417 8.99 -0.57 -22.63
C LEU A 417 10.22 0.31 -22.38
N LEU A 418 10.59 1.17 -23.34
CA LEU A 418 11.73 2.08 -23.21
C LEU A 418 11.56 3.05 -22.03
N ASN A 419 10.37 3.64 -21.88
CA ASN A 419 10.08 4.56 -20.78
C ASN A 419 10.11 3.83 -19.43
N ALA A 420 9.55 2.63 -19.34
CA ALA A 420 9.58 1.83 -18.13
C ALA A 420 11.02 1.44 -17.72
N VAL A 421 11.82 0.93 -18.67
CA VAL A 421 13.24 0.64 -18.44
C VAL A 421 13.99 1.91 -18.00
N SER A 422 13.77 3.03 -18.68
CA SER A 422 14.43 4.30 -18.34
C SER A 422 14.11 4.80 -16.93
N ARG A 423 12.86 4.62 -16.46
CA ARG A 423 12.45 4.96 -15.08
C ARG A 423 13.04 4.02 -14.02
N LEU A 424 13.22 2.74 -14.36
CA LEU A 424 13.72 1.72 -13.45
C LEU A 424 15.24 1.73 -13.37
N ASP A 425 15.90 1.53 -14.51
CA ASP A 425 17.34 1.53 -14.68
C ASP A 425 17.71 1.85 -16.15
N PRO A 426 18.06 3.11 -16.48
CA PRO A 426 18.36 3.50 -17.85
C PRO A 426 19.65 2.85 -18.40
N SER A 427 20.45 2.19 -17.57
CA SER A 427 21.64 1.46 -18.03
C SER A 427 21.31 0.08 -18.64
N ARG A 428 20.10 -0.43 -18.41
CA ARG A 428 19.63 -1.75 -18.89
C ARG A 428 19.13 -1.72 -20.33
N THR A 429 20.01 -1.36 -21.25
CA THR A 429 19.72 -1.33 -22.69
C THR A 429 19.56 -2.73 -23.31
N ASP A 430 19.83 -3.79 -22.54
CA ASP A 430 19.69 -5.20 -22.92
C ASP A 430 18.26 -5.74 -22.76
N ILE A 431 17.33 -4.97 -22.17
CA ILE A 431 15.94 -5.40 -21.96
C ILE A 431 15.13 -5.19 -23.23
N GLU A 432 14.78 -6.30 -23.89
CA GLU A 432 14.01 -6.30 -25.14
C GLU A 432 12.63 -7.00 -25.02
N SER A 433 12.35 -7.68 -23.89
CA SER A 433 11.09 -8.40 -23.66
C SER A 433 10.34 -7.90 -22.42
N PHE A 434 9.01 -8.08 -22.44
CA PHE A 434 8.16 -7.72 -21.30
C PHE A 434 8.47 -8.56 -20.06
N ALA A 435 8.85 -9.83 -20.21
CA ALA A 435 9.21 -10.68 -19.08
C ALA A 435 10.51 -10.20 -18.39
N ALA A 436 11.48 -9.73 -19.17
CA ALA A 436 12.70 -9.12 -18.64
C ALA A 436 12.42 -7.78 -17.97
N LEU A 437 11.50 -6.98 -18.53
CA LEU A 437 11.03 -5.73 -17.90
C LEU A 437 10.38 -6.00 -16.54
N VAL A 438 9.45 -6.96 -16.45
CA VAL A 438 8.78 -7.31 -15.18
C VAL A 438 9.79 -7.79 -14.14
N LEU A 439 10.77 -8.61 -14.53
CA LEU A 439 11.82 -9.04 -13.63
C LEU A 439 12.69 -7.87 -13.13
N LEU A 440 12.98 -6.89 -13.99
CA LEU A 440 13.68 -5.66 -13.58
C LEU A 440 12.83 -4.84 -12.60
N ASP A 441 11.56 -4.65 -12.92
CA ASP A 441 10.62 -3.87 -12.11
C ASP A 441 10.49 -4.45 -10.70
N ASP A 442 10.16 -5.73 -10.58
CA ASP A 442 10.10 -6.46 -9.31
C ASP A 442 11.38 -6.24 -8.48
N LYS A 443 12.55 -6.39 -9.12
CA LYS A 443 13.83 -6.22 -8.43
C LYS A 443 14.03 -4.77 -7.95
N VAL A 444 13.78 -3.79 -8.81
CA VAL A 444 14.07 -2.38 -8.53
C VAL A 444 13.06 -1.80 -7.55
N SER A 445 11.78 -2.07 -7.72
CA SER A 445 10.69 -1.55 -6.89
C SER A 445 10.82 -2.04 -5.45
N PHE A 446 11.07 -3.34 -5.24
CA PHE A 446 11.32 -3.86 -3.88
C PHE A 446 12.69 -3.49 -3.32
N ALA A 447 13.72 -3.32 -4.16
CA ALA A 447 15.00 -2.77 -3.68
C ALA A 447 14.83 -1.32 -3.18
N ARG A 448 14.07 -0.47 -3.90
CA ARG A 448 13.74 0.90 -3.47
C ARG A 448 12.90 0.90 -2.19
N LEU A 449 11.89 0.02 -2.09
CA LEU A 449 11.11 -0.16 -0.86
C LEU A 449 12.01 -0.52 0.33
N LYS A 450 12.97 -1.46 0.16
CA LYS A 450 13.86 -1.91 1.23
C LYS A 450 15.03 -0.97 1.53
N ALA A 451 15.40 -0.11 0.59
CA ALA A 451 16.55 0.78 0.74
C ALA A 451 16.41 1.76 1.92
N GLY A 452 15.18 2.09 2.33
CA GLY A 452 14.95 3.08 3.39
C GLY A 452 14.90 4.52 2.87
N VAL A 453 15.09 4.73 1.56
CA VAL A 453 15.34 6.05 0.95
C VAL A 453 14.06 6.71 0.47
#